data_AF-A0A0F8WKX9-F1
#
_entry.id   AF-A0A0F8WKX9-F1
#
_cell.length_a   1.000
_cell.length_b   1.000
_cell.length_c   1.000
_cell.angle_alpha   90.00
_cell.angle_beta   90.00
_cell.angle_gamma   90.00
#
_symmetry.space_group_name_H-M   'P 1'
#
loop_
_entity.id
_entity.type
_entity.pdbx_description
1 polymer ?
#
loop_
_entity_poly.entity_id
_entity_poly.type
_entity_poly.pdbx_seq_one_letter_code
_entity_poly.pdbx_strand_id
1 'polypeptide(L)'
;MAASFKKSYRFATYSSSYITVFLTLLLSVFLYHYDLLKWWWPVGFAIISFGFCFLILQVRVEQFIYKRVKKIYDDVSLLDATTLKRGQITTDMSTLTKEVERFAASKKLEIESLKIREEYRKEFMGNVAHELKTPLFTVQGYLLTLLDGAMKDKAVRKKYLQRAEKATERLIYL
;
A
#
# COMPACT_ATOMS: atom_id res chain seq x y z
N MET A 1 7.90 -16.26 -2.02
CA MET A 1 9.26 -16.23 -2.63
C MET A 1 9.53 -17.37 -3.65
N ALA A 2 8.53 -18.15 -4.10
CA ALA A 2 8.72 -19.33 -4.97
C ALA A 2 8.29 -19.15 -6.44
N ALA A 3 7.65 -18.02 -6.80
CA ALA A 3 7.07 -17.82 -8.13
C ALA A 3 8.05 -17.24 -9.19
N SER A 4 9.16 -16.62 -8.77
CA SER A 4 10.17 -16.08 -9.70
C SER A 4 11.06 -17.17 -10.31
N PHE A 5 11.26 -18.30 -9.62
CA PHE A 5 12.05 -19.43 -10.11
C PHE A 5 11.40 -20.15 -11.30
N LYS A 6 10.05 -20.19 -11.37
CA LYS A 6 9.32 -20.84 -12.49
C LYS A 6 9.51 -20.12 -13.84
N LYS A 7 9.69 -18.79 -13.86
CA LYS A 7 9.89 -18.03 -15.11
C LYS A 7 11.29 -18.19 -15.69
N SER A 8 12.31 -18.32 -14.83
CA SER A 8 13.69 -18.59 -15.26
C SER A 8 13.82 -19.98 -15.90
N TYR A 9 13.16 -20.99 -15.31
CA TYR A 9 13.20 -22.36 -15.83
C TYR A 9 12.50 -22.49 -17.19
N ARG A 10 11.39 -21.77 -17.41
CA ARG A 10 10.72 -21.72 -18.73
C ARG A 10 11.63 -21.15 -19.83
N PHE A 11 12.43 -20.14 -19.52
CA PHE A 11 13.40 -19.56 -20.46
C PHE A 11 14.53 -20.54 -20.79
N ALA A 12 15.05 -21.25 -19.78
CA ALA A 12 16.04 -22.31 -19.96
C ALA A 12 15.50 -23.48 -20.80
N THR A 13 14.26 -23.92 -20.55
CA THR A 13 13.65 -25.02 -21.31
C THR A 13 13.39 -24.68 -22.77
N TYR A 14 12.99 -23.44 -23.10
CA TYR A 14 12.84 -23.04 -24.50
C TYR A 14 14.18 -22.95 -25.21
N SER A 15 15.19 -22.36 -24.58
CA SER A 15 16.53 -22.21 -25.18
C SER A 15 17.21 -23.56 -25.40
N SER A 16 17.12 -24.46 -24.41
CA SER A 16 17.62 -25.83 -24.52
C SER A 16 16.91 -26.62 -25.61
N SER A 17 15.57 -26.50 -25.74
CA SER A 17 14.80 -27.17 -26.80
C SER A 17 15.25 -26.74 -28.21
N TYR A 18 15.47 -25.43 -28.45
CA TYR A 18 15.96 -24.95 -29.75
C TYR A 18 17.36 -25.47 -30.09
N ILE A 19 18.28 -25.47 -29.12
CA ILE A 19 19.64 -25.97 -29.32
C ILE A 19 19.61 -27.48 -29.61
N THR A 20 18.82 -28.26 -28.86
CA THR A 20 18.69 -29.70 -29.05
C THR A 20 18.08 -30.04 -30.40
N VAL A 21 17.00 -29.38 -30.81
CA VAL A 21 16.37 -29.63 -32.13
C VAL A 21 17.34 -29.32 -33.27
N PHE A 22 18.06 -28.19 -33.19
CA PHE A 22 19.05 -27.82 -34.20
C PHE A 22 20.20 -28.83 -34.27
N LEU A 23 20.78 -29.21 -33.13
CA LEU A 23 21.86 -30.19 -33.05
C LEU A 23 21.44 -31.56 -33.59
N THR A 24 20.22 -31.98 -33.26
CA THR A 24 19.65 -33.27 -33.69
C THR A 24 19.39 -33.28 -35.20
N LEU A 25 18.89 -32.17 -35.76
CA LEU A 25 18.65 -32.05 -37.20
C LEU A 25 19.97 -32.05 -37.98
N LEU A 26 20.98 -31.30 -37.51
CA LEU A 26 22.32 -31.29 -38.10
C LEU A 26 22.93 -32.70 -38.06
N LEU A 27 22.84 -33.39 -36.93
CA LEU A 27 23.35 -34.76 -36.78
C LEU A 27 22.60 -35.76 -37.67
N SER A 28 21.28 -35.61 -37.81
CA SER A 28 20.47 -36.45 -38.71
C SER A 28 20.84 -36.24 -40.18
N VAL A 29 21.08 -35.00 -40.61
CA VAL A 29 21.54 -34.70 -41.99
C VAL A 29 22.95 -35.24 -42.22
N PHE A 30 23.82 -35.15 -41.21
CA PHE A 30 25.16 -35.73 -41.25
C PHE A 30 25.13 -37.26 -41.40
N LEU A 31 24.30 -37.97 -40.62
CA LEU A 31 24.17 -39.42 -40.72
C LEU A 31 23.61 -39.88 -42.07
N TYR A 32 22.72 -39.10 -42.68
CA TYR A 32 22.14 -39.43 -43.99
C TYR A 32 23.12 -39.28 -45.15
N HIS A 33 24.13 -38.41 -45.04
CA HIS A 33 25.03 -38.09 -46.14
C HIS A 33 26.30 -38.94 -46.22
N TYR A 34 26.67 -39.66 -45.15
CA TYR A 34 27.99 -40.28 -45.02
C TYR A 34 27.92 -41.77 -44.70
N ASP A 35 27.69 -42.60 -45.72
CA ASP A 35 27.79 -44.06 -45.61
C ASP A 35 29.25 -44.59 -45.70
N LEU A 36 30.26 -43.75 -45.40
CA LEU A 36 31.68 -44.13 -45.22
C LEU A 36 32.47 -43.02 -44.49
N LEU A 37 33.16 -43.41 -43.40
CA LEU A 37 33.81 -42.53 -42.43
C LEU A 37 35.13 -41.93 -42.98
N LYS A 38 35.09 -40.73 -43.56
CA LYS A 38 36.28 -39.90 -43.78
C LYS A 38 36.48 -38.95 -42.58
N TRP A 39 37.61 -39.09 -41.89
CA TRP A 39 37.95 -38.44 -40.60
C TRP A 39 37.84 -36.89 -40.58
N TRP A 40 37.86 -36.21 -41.73
CA TRP A 40 37.95 -34.73 -41.78
C TRP A 40 36.61 -33.98 -41.67
N TRP A 41 35.50 -34.54 -42.17
CA TRP A 41 34.18 -33.89 -42.16
C TRP A 41 33.53 -33.67 -40.78
N PRO A 42 33.63 -34.57 -39.78
CA PRO A 42 33.02 -34.32 -38.47
C PRO A 42 33.66 -33.14 -37.73
N VAL A 43 34.92 -32.82 -38.02
CA VAL A 43 35.62 -31.69 -37.39
C VAL A 43 35.04 -30.35 -37.86
N GLY A 44 34.81 -30.18 -39.17
CA GLY A 44 34.19 -28.96 -39.71
C GLY A 44 32.76 -28.75 -39.20
N PHE A 45 31.99 -29.84 -39.09
CA PHE A 45 30.65 -29.82 -38.52
C PHE A 45 30.64 -29.39 -37.05
N ALA A 46 31.56 -29.94 -36.24
CA ALA A 46 31.64 -29.61 -34.82
C ALA A 46 31.93 -28.10 -34.61
N ILE A 47 32.77 -27.51 -35.45
CA ILE A 47 33.10 -26.07 -35.39
C ILE A 47 31.88 -25.21 -35.75
N ILE A 48 31.14 -25.57 -36.81
CA ILE A 48 29.93 -24.83 -37.23
C ILE A 48 28.83 -24.93 -36.16
N SER A 49 28.60 -26.13 -35.62
CA SER A 49 27.63 -26.35 -34.56
C SER A 49 27.99 -25.59 -33.28
N PHE A 50 29.27 -25.59 -32.89
CA PHE A 50 29.76 -24.83 -31.74
C PHE A 50 29.55 -23.33 -31.93
N GLY A 51 29.91 -22.77 -33.09
CA GLY A 51 29.71 -21.35 -33.40
C GLY A 51 28.24 -20.94 -33.36
N PHE A 52 27.35 -21.78 -33.90
CA PHE A 52 25.91 -21.51 -33.87
C PHE A 52 25.33 -21.55 -32.45
N CYS A 53 25.74 -22.52 -31.64
CA CYS A 53 25.33 -22.62 -30.24
C CYS A 53 25.80 -21.39 -29.44
N PHE A 54 27.06 -20.98 -29.64
CA PHE A 54 27.63 -19.80 -28.98
C PHE A 54 26.86 -18.51 -29.32
N LEU A 55 26.56 -18.27 -30.60
CA LEU A 55 25.79 -17.09 -31.02
C LEU A 55 24.39 -17.05 -30.42
N ILE A 56 23.67 -18.18 -30.41
CA ILE A 56 22.34 -18.24 -29.81
C ILE A 56 22.40 -17.92 -28.31
N LEU A 57 23.37 -18.50 -27.59
CA LEU A 57 23.53 -18.23 -26.17
C LEU A 57 23.86 -16.76 -25.90
N GLN A 58 24.77 -16.16 -26.69
CA GLN A 58 25.17 -14.76 -26.55
C GLN A 58 23.97 -13.80 -26.71
N VAL A 59 23.19 -13.94 -27.78
CA VAL A 59 22.00 -13.10 -28.03
C VAL A 59 20.95 -13.28 -26.93
N ARG A 60 20.77 -14.50 -26.44
CA ARG A 60 19.78 -14.79 -25.40
C ARG A 60 20.17 -14.23 -24.04
N VAL A 61 21.44 -14.32 -23.66
CA VAL A 61 21.96 -13.73 -22.42
C VAL A 61 21.82 -12.21 -22.45
N GLU A 62 22.15 -11.58 -23.58
CA GLU A 62 22.00 -10.12 -23.76
C GLU A 62 20.54 -9.67 -23.58
N GLN A 63 19.58 -10.34 -24.24
CA GLN A 63 18.16 -10.04 -24.07
C GLN A 63 17.65 -10.32 -22.65
N PHE A 64 18.17 -11.36 -21.98
CA PHE A 64 17.79 -11.69 -20.61
C PHE A 64 18.26 -10.61 -19.63
N ILE A 65 19.51 -10.17 -19.74
CA ILE A 65 20.09 -9.11 -18.92
C ILE A 65 19.37 -7.79 -19.20
N TYR A 66 19.20 -7.40 -20.47
CA TYR A 66 18.53 -6.17 -20.86
C TYR A 66 17.11 -6.05 -20.30
N LYS A 67 16.30 -7.12 -20.42
CA LYS A 67 14.92 -7.12 -19.88
C LYS A 67 14.89 -7.01 -18.36
N ARG A 68 15.86 -7.62 -17.67
CA ARG A 68 15.93 -7.57 -16.20
C ARG A 68 16.37 -6.20 -15.70
N VAL A 69 17.36 -5.60 -16.35
CA VAL A 69 17.88 -4.28 -16.00
C VAL A 69 16.86 -3.18 -16.34
N LYS A 70 16.23 -3.25 -17.53
CA LYS A 70 15.20 -2.28 -17.94
C LYS A 70 14.02 -2.22 -16.97
N LYS A 71 13.60 -3.37 -16.43
CA LYS A 71 12.51 -3.40 -15.44
C LYS A 71 12.87 -2.67 -14.14
N ILE A 72 14.12 -2.76 -13.70
CA ILE A 72 14.58 -2.05 -12.50
C ILE A 72 14.65 -0.55 -12.77
N TYR A 73 15.12 -0.17 -13.96
CA TYR A 73 15.13 1.23 -14.41
C TYR A 73 13.72 1.83 -14.46
N ASP A 74 12.76 1.13 -15.05
CA ASP A 74 11.36 1.59 -15.16
C ASP A 74 10.70 1.70 -13.77
N ASP A 75 10.93 0.73 -12.86
CA ASP A 75 10.39 0.78 -11.49
C ASP A 75 10.97 1.95 -10.68
N VAL A 76 12.29 2.23 -10.80
CA VAL A 76 12.94 3.37 -10.13
C VAL A 76 12.51 4.71 -10.74
N SER A 77 12.36 4.77 -12.07
CA SER A 77 11.86 5.97 -12.77
C SER A 77 10.42 6.32 -12.39
N LEU A 78 9.58 5.33 -12.10
CA LEU A 78 8.19 5.54 -11.69
C LEU A 78 8.07 6.07 -10.25
N LEU A 79 9.03 5.73 -9.38
CA LEU A 79 9.15 6.28 -8.03
C LEU A 79 9.59 7.76 -8.03
N ASP A 80 10.34 8.21 -9.04
CA ASP A 80 10.74 9.62 -9.19
C ASP A 80 9.65 10.51 -9.84
N ALA A 81 8.77 9.94 -10.66
CA ALA A 81 7.74 10.71 -11.38
C ALA A 81 6.54 11.12 -10.51
N THR A 82 6.35 10.51 -9.33
CA THR A 82 5.16 10.74 -8.49
C THR A 82 5.40 11.65 -7.28
N THR A 83 6.63 12.06 -6.98
CA THR A 83 6.93 12.81 -5.73
C THR A 83 7.36 14.27 -5.91
N LEU A 84 7.50 14.81 -7.13
CA LEU A 84 7.97 16.21 -7.27
C LEU A 84 7.15 17.03 -8.26
N LYS A 85 5.96 17.45 -7.82
CA LYS A 85 5.45 18.79 -8.19
C LYS A 85 6.29 19.83 -7.44
N ARG A 86 7.52 20.03 -7.92
CA ARG A 86 8.38 21.12 -7.47
C ARG A 86 7.84 22.39 -8.10
N GLY A 87 7.14 23.21 -7.30
CA GLY A 87 6.92 24.61 -7.65
C GLY A 87 8.27 25.23 -8.03
N GLN A 88 8.24 26.11 -9.04
CA GLN A 88 9.39 26.77 -9.67
C GLN A 88 10.58 26.90 -8.70
N ILE A 89 11.66 26.17 -8.96
CA ILE A 89 12.93 26.42 -8.29
C ILE A 89 13.35 27.82 -8.72
N THR A 90 13.20 28.80 -7.85
CA THR A 90 13.85 30.09 -8.01
C THR A 90 15.33 29.87 -7.75
N THR A 91 16.20 30.27 -8.68
CA THR A 91 17.67 30.13 -8.55
C THR A 91 18.25 30.94 -7.38
N ASP A 92 17.43 31.78 -6.75
CA ASP A 92 17.78 32.64 -5.63
C ASP A 92 17.41 32.01 -4.27
N MET A 93 18.44 31.72 -3.46
CA MET A 93 18.29 31.18 -2.11
C MET A 93 17.55 32.13 -1.15
N SER A 94 17.63 33.44 -1.39
CA SER A 94 16.90 34.44 -0.60
C SER A 94 15.39 34.31 -0.78
N THR A 95 14.95 34.10 -2.03
CA THR A 95 13.53 33.89 -2.37
C THR A 95 12.99 32.61 -1.74
N LEU A 96 13.73 31.50 -1.80
CA LEU A 96 13.33 30.24 -1.16
C LEU A 96 13.22 30.37 0.36
N THR A 97 14.17 31.05 1.02
CA THR A 97 14.15 31.27 2.47
C THR A 97 12.88 32.01 2.89
N LYS A 98 12.53 33.08 2.16
CA LYS A 98 11.33 33.88 2.41
C LYS A 98 10.03 33.09 2.20
N GLU A 99 9.98 32.19 1.23
CA GLU A 99 8.83 31.30 1.03
C GLU A 99 8.67 30.28 2.15
N VAL A 100 9.78 29.69 2.62
CA VAL A 100 9.78 28.76 3.76
C VAL A 100 9.33 29.47 5.04
N GLU A 101 9.81 30.68 5.31
CA GLU A 101 9.37 31.49 6.45
C GLU A 101 7.87 31.81 6.38
N ARG A 102 7.37 32.21 5.20
CA ARG A 102 5.93 32.45 5.00
C ARG A 102 5.10 31.19 5.19
N PHE A 103 5.57 30.05 4.70
CA PHE A 103 4.91 28.77 4.89
C PHE A 103 4.89 28.35 6.36
N ALA A 104 6.00 28.53 7.08
CA ALA A 104 6.07 28.25 8.51
C ALA A 104 5.10 29.16 9.30
N ALA A 105 5.04 30.45 8.95
CA ALA A 105 4.12 31.40 9.56
C ALA A 105 2.64 31.04 9.31
N SER A 106 2.28 30.69 8.07
CA SER A 106 0.90 30.28 7.75
C SER A 106 0.51 28.98 8.45
N LYS A 107 1.42 28.00 8.50
CA LYS A 107 1.20 26.74 9.24
C LYS A 107 1.09 26.95 10.74
N LYS A 108 1.84 27.88 11.32
CA LYS A 108 1.71 28.23 12.73
C LYS A 108 0.30 28.75 13.05
N LEU A 109 -0.22 29.67 12.24
CA LEU A 109 -1.59 30.21 12.40
C LEU A 109 -2.65 29.11 12.22
N GLU A 110 -2.46 28.21 11.25
CA GLU A 110 -3.35 27.07 11.05
C GLU A 110 -3.38 26.15 12.29
N ILE A 111 -2.21 25.80 12.84
CA ILE A 111 -2.09 24.98 14.06
C ILE A 111 -2.75 25.68 15.26
N GLU A 112 -2.56 26.98 15.41
CA GLU A 112 -3.19 27.76 16.48
C GLU A 112 -4.72 27.74 16.36
N SER A 113 -5.25 27.94 15.15
CA SER A 113 -6.70 27.85 14.91
C SER A 113 -7.28 26.47 15.21
N LEU A 114 -6.54 25.41 14.88
CA LEU A 114 -6.93 24.03 15.18
C LEU A 114 -6.91 23.77 16.69
N LYS A 115 -5.91 24.31 17.40
CA LYS A 115 -5.81 24.19 18.85
C LYS A 115 -6.98 24.87 19.55
N ILE A 116 -7.34 26.08 19.13
CA ILE A 116 -8.51 26.82 19.66
C ILE A 116 -9.80 26.02 19.42
N ARG A 117 -9.98 25.47 18.20
CA ARG A 117 -11.15 24.65 17.89
C ARG A 117 -11.22 23.39 18.74
N GLU A 118 -10.09 22.74 18.99
CA GLU A 118 -10.01 21.55 19.82
C GLU A 118 -10.32 21.86 21.29
N GLU A 119 -9.86 23.00 21.80
CA GLU A 119 -10.18 23.47 23.14
C GLU A 119 -11.67 23.76 23.29
N TYR A 120 -12.26 24.49 22.34
CA TYR A 120 -13.70 24.72 22.30
C TYR A 120 -14.49 23.41 22.24
N ARG A 121 -14.05 22.44 21.42
CA ARG A 121 -14.69 21.12 21.34
C ARG A 121 -14.66 20.40 22.67
N LYS A 122 -13.53 20.42 23.39
CA LYS A 122 -13.39 19.80 24.71
C LYS A 122 -14.28 20.47 25.74
N GLU A 123 -14.32 21.80 25.77
CA GLU A 123 -15.18 22.56 26.67
C GLU A 123 -16.66 22.27 26.39
N PHE A 124 -17.07 22.31 25.12
CA PHE A 124 -18.42 21.99 24.70
C PHE A 124 -18.83 20.57 25.10
N MET A 125 -18.00 19.56 24.79
CA MET A 125 -18.26 18.18 25.20
C MET A 125 -18.33 18.03 26.73
N GLY A 126 -17.51 18.77 27.47
CA GLY A 126 -17.55 18.80 28.93
C GLY A 126 -18.86 19.37 29.47
N ASN A 127 -19.32 20.49 28.90
CA ASN A 127 -20.58 21.12 29.27
C ASN A 127 -21.78 20.23 28.95
N VAL A 128 -21.84 19.66 27.74
CA VAL A 128 -22.87 18.69 27.35
C VAL A 128 -22.87 17.50 28.31
N ALA A 129 -21.70 16.93 28.63
CA ALA A 129 -21.63 15.82 29.58
C ALA A 129 -22.14 16.19 30.97
N HIS A 130 -21.88 17.41 31.45
CA HIS A 130 -22.37 17.89 32.74
C HIS A 130 -23.89 18.08 32.74
N GLU A 131 -24.43 18.71 31.71
CA GLU A 131 -25.87 18.97 31.55
C GLU A 131 -26.68 17.68 31.39
N LEU A 132 -26.12 16.65 30.75
CA LEU A 132 -26.74 15.33 30.63
C LEU A 132 -26.62 14.51 31.93
N LYS A 133 -25.47 14.57 32.60
CA LYS A 133 -25.20 13.78 33.82
C LYS A 133 -26.19 14.08 34.95
N THR A 134 -26.54 15.34 35.15
CA THR A 134 -27.40 15.79 36.25
C THR A 134 -28.83 15.21 36.22
N PRO A 135 -29.62 15.36 35.13
CA PRO A 135 -30.94 14.76 35.04
C PRO A 135 -30.86 13.22 35.00
N LEU A 136 -29.83 12.63 34.39
CA LEU A 136 -29.65 11.17 34.37
C LEU A 136 -29.49 10.60 35.80
N PHE A 137 -28.64 11.21 36.63
CA PHE A 137 -28.51 10.82 38.04
C PHE A 137 -29.78 11.06 38.84
N THR A 138 -30.54 12.10 38.51
CA THR A 138 -31.83 12.38 39.15
C THR A 138 -32.84 11.27 38.85
N VAL A 139 -32.96 10.84 37.59
CA VAL A 139 -33.79 9.70 37.19
C VAL A 139 -33.33 8.44 37.92
N GLN A 140 -32.03 8.14 37.89
CA GLN A 140 -31.46 6.98 38.57
C GLN A 140 -31.78 6.97 40.07
N GLY A 141 -31.64 8.10 40.77
CA GLY A 141 -31.93 8.21 42.20
C GLY A 141 -33.40 7.97 42.54
N TYR A 142 -34.33 8.50 41.73
CA TYR A 142 -35.76 8.23 41.93
C TYR A 142 -36.11 6.77 41.66
N LEU A 143 -35.54 6.16 40.63
CA LEU A 143 -35.73 4.73 40.34
C LEU A 143 -35.19 3.85 41.47
N LEU A 144 -34.00 4.15 41.99
CA LEU A 144 -33.41 3.42 43.11
C LEU A 144 -34.29 3.51 44.36
N THR A 145 -34.77 4.71 44.70
CA THR A 145 -35.63 4.89 45.88
C THR A 145 -36.96 4.12 45.75
N LEU A 146 -37.52 4.07 44.54
CA LEU A 146 -38.71 3.27 44.26
C LEU A 146 -38.45 1.78 44.47
N LEU A 147 -37.31 1.27 43.98
CA LEU A 147 -36.88 -0.11 44.14
C LEU A 147 -36.62 -0.48 45.61
N ASP A 148 -36.08 0.45 46.41
CA ASP A 148 -35.79 0.26 47.84
C ASP A 148 -37.04 0.23 48.74
N GLY A 149 -38.24 0.24 48.15
CA GLY A 149 -39.50 0.00 48.85
C GLY A 149 -40.47 1.17 48.85
N ALA A 150 -40.06 2.36 48.37
CA ALA A 150 -40.97 3.49 48.20
C ALA A 150 -42.08 3.20 47.18
N MET A 151 -41.94 2.16 46.35
CA MET A 151 -43.04 1.65 45.52
C MET A 151 -44.27 1.24 46.34
N LYS A 152 -44.16 0.81 47.60
CA LYS A 152 -45.32 0.34 48.38
C LYS A 152 -46.31 1.46 48.72
N ASP A 153 -45.82 2.70 48.84
CA ASP A 153 -46.66 3.87 49.05
C ASP A 153 -47.15 4.43 47.70
N LYS A 154 -48.47 4.44 47.51
CA LYS A 154 -49.11 4.87 46.26
C LYS A 154 -48.90 6.36 45.96
N ALA A 155 -48.84 7.22 46.99
CA ALA A 155 -48.65 8.66 46.84
C ALA A 155 -47.19 8.98 46.48
N VAL A 156 -46.24 8.37 47.17
CA VAL A 156 -44.79 8.53 46.89
C VAL A 156 -44.43 7.97 45.53
N ARG A 157 -44.96 6.78 45.17
CA ARG A 157 -44.75 6.14 43.87
C ARG A 157 -45.10 7.06 42.70
N LYS A 158 -46.31 7.64 42.71
CA LYS A 158 -46.78 8.53 41.64
C LYS A 158 -45.91 9.78 41.56
N LYS A 159 -45.58 10.39 42.70
CA LYS A 159 -44.72 11.58 42.77
C LYS A 159 -43.34 11.32 42.18
N TYR A 160 -42.71 10.20 42.49
CA TYR A 160 -41.34 9.90 42.07
C TYR A 160 -41.28 9.53 40.59
N LEU A 161 -42.27 8.77 40.08
CA LEU A 161 -42.41 8.50 38.65
C LEU A 161 -42.58 9.79 37.83
N GLN A 162 -43.41 10.73 38.29
CA GLN A 162 -43.56 12.04 37.63
C GLN A 162 -42.28 12.87 37.66
N ARG A 163 -41.48 12.78 38.74
CA ARG A 163 -40.19 13.49 38.81
C ARG A 163 -39.15 12.88 37.88
N ALA A 164 -39.13 11.56 37.74
CA ALA A 164 -38.27 10.86 36.79
C ALA A 164 -38.67 11.16 35.33
N GLU A 165 -39.97 11.20 35.03
CA GLU A 165 -40.46 11.56 33.70
C GLU A 165 -40.07 13.00 33.34
N LYS A 166 -40.33 13.99 34.21
CA LYS A 166 -39.87 15.37 33.99
C LYS A 166 -38.36 15.53 33.80
N ALA A 167 -37.55 14.74 34.52
CA ALA A 167 -36.10 14.74 34.33
C ALA A 167 -35.69 14.11 32.98
N THR A 168 -36.46 13.14 32.48
CA THR A 168 -36.28 12.53 31.15
C THR A 168 -36.71 13.49 30.05
N GLU A 169 -37.82 14.21 30.20
CA GLU A 169 -38.23 15.27 29.27
C GLU A 169 -37.12 16.33 29.12
N ARG A 170 -36.50 16.72 30.24
CA ARG A 170 -35.39 17.67 30.21
C ARG A 170 -34.20 17.17 29.38
N LEU A 171 -33.93 15.85 29.36
CA LEU A 171 -32.89 15.26 28.51
C LEU A 171 -33.24 15.30 27.02
N ILE A 172 -34.52 15.31 26.66
CA ILE A 172 -34.97 15.35 25.25
C ILE A 172 -34.79 16.76 24.66
N TYR A 173 -34.87 17.79 25.50
CA TYR A 173 -34.74 19.20 25.09
C TYR A 173 -33.31 19.76 25.17
N LEU A 174 -32.34 18.96 25.63
CA LEU A 174 -30.90 19.28 25.64
C LEU A 174 -30.24 18.86 24.32
#